data_AF-A0A1G3I6I4-F1
#
_entry.id   AF-A0A1G3I6I4-F1
#
_cell.length_a   1.000
_cell.length_b   1.000
_cell.length_c   1.000
_cell.angle_alpha   90.00
_cell.angle_beta   90.00
_cell.angle_gamma   90.00
#
_symmetry.space_group_name_H-M   'P 1'
#
loop_
_entity.id
_entity.type
_entity.pdbx_description
1 polymer ?
#
loop_
_entity_poly.entity_id
_entity_poly.type
_entity_poly.pdbx_seq_one_letter_code
_entity_poly.pdbx_strand_id
1 'polypeptide(L)'
;MQDDTLKSPEPWWKFGYVWLVVAGPAIVVVAAFVTLYLAVTRPDPVITEDYYRQGIEINKTLGDDAQAASMAPALQARNHAQTGFVPSSKAVNRP
;
A
#
# COMPACT_ATOMS: atom_id res chain seq x y z
N MET A 1 -37.55 -8.72 69.60
CA MET A 1 -37.50 -7.81 68.43
C MET A 1 -36.07 -7.27 68.22
N GLN A 2 -35.01 -8.09 68.42
CA GLN A 2 -33.63 -7.58 68.46
C GLN A 2 -32.57 -8.52 67.81
N ASP A 3 -32.94 -9.43 66.91
CA ASP A 3 -31.97 -10.41 66.37
C ASP A 3 -31.40 -10.05 64.99
N ASP A 4 -31.86 -8.95 64.37
CA ASP A 4 -31.42 -8.55 63.02
C ASP A 4 -30.16 -7.66 63.01
N THR A 5 -29.63 -7.29 64.18
CA THR A 5 -28.57 -6.28 64.31
C THR A 5 -27.15 -6.82 64.13
N LEU A 6 -26.94 -8.15 64.11
CA LEU A 6 -25.61 -8.78 64.02
C LEU A 6 -25.31 -9.45 62.67
N LYS A 7 -26.09 -9.17 61.62
CA LYS A 7 -25.86 -9.79 60.30
C LYS A 7 -24.79 -9.01 59.53
N SER A 8 -23.59 -9.57 59.44
CA SER A 8 -22.54 -9.03 58.58
C SER A 8 -23.00 -9.03 57.10
N PRO A 9 -22.76 -7.95 56.35
CA PRO A 9 -23.14 -7.89 54.95
C PRO A 9 -22.43 -8.98 54.14
N GLU A 10 -23.12 -9.51 53.14
CA GLU A 10 -22.56 -10.56 52.29
C GLU A 10 -21.41 -10.00 51.44
N PRO A 11 -20.31 -10.75 51.24
CA PRO A 11 -19.17 -10.25 50.48
C PRO A 11 -19.52 -9.92 49.03
N TRP A 12 -19.03 -8.78 48.54
CA TRP A 12 -19.41 -8.20 47.25
C TRP A 12 -19.14 -9.10 46.03
N TRP A 13 -18.10 -9.94 46.10
CA TRP A 13 -17.67 -10.83 45.00
C TRP A 13 -18.65 -11.98 44.74
N LYS A 14 -19.61 -12.23 45.64
CA LYS A 14 -20.69 -13.20 45.44
C LYS A 14 -21.78 -12.69 44.48
N PHE A 15 -21.88 -11.38 44.27
CA PHE A 15 -22.89 -10.80 43.41
C PHE A 15 -22.45 -10.79 41.93
N GLY A 16 -23.19 -11.50 41.07
CA GLY A 16 -22.85 -11.64 39.65
C GLY A 16 -22.77 -10.33 38.86
N TYR A 17 -23.56 -9.31 39.22
CA TYR A 17 -23.52 -8.01 38.54
C TYR A 17 -22.21 -7.26 38.76
N VAL A 18 -21.49 -7.50 39.86
CA VAL A 18 -20.19 -6.85 40.10
C VAL A 18 -19.17 -7.32 39.06
N TRP A 19 -19.24 -8.59 38.66
CA TRP A 19 -18.40 -9.13 37.60
C TRP A 19 -18.71 -8.52 36.23
N LEU A 20 -19.96 -8.13 35.94
CA LEU A 20 -20.28 -7.43 34.69
C LEU A 20 -19.61 -6.04 34.63
N VAL A 21 -19.56 -5.33 35.75
CA VAL A 21 -18.88 -4.03 35.84
C VAL A 21 -17.36 -4.19 35.73
N VAL A 22 -16.79 -5.20 36.38
CA VAL A 22 -15.34 -5.49 36.33
C VAL A 22 -14.91 -6.04 34.98
N ALA A 23 -15.78 -6.79 34.28
CA ALA A 23 -15.47 -7.41 33.00
C ALA A 23 -15.09 -6.39 31.92
N GLY A 24 -15.78 -5.25 31.86
CA GLY A 24 -15.48 -4.20 30.87
C GLY A 24 -14.02 -3.74 30.92
N PRO A 25 -13.54 -3.19 32.05
CA PRO A 25 -12.13 -2.82 32.21
C PRO A 25 -11.16 -4.00 32.07
N ALA A 26 -11.51 -5.17 32.62
CA ALA A 26 -10.64 -6.35 32.55
C ALA A 26 -10.38 -6.80 31.10
N ILE A 27 -11.40 -6.79 30.24
CA ILE A 27 -11.28 -7.13 28.82
C ILE A 27 -10.32 -6.16 28.11
N VAL A 28 -10.43 -4.85 28.37
CA VAL A 28 -9.55 -3.84 27.75
C VAL A 28 -8.09 -4.04 28.17
N VAL A 29 -7.84 -4.35 29.44
CA VAL A 29 -6.48 -4.65 29.92
C VAL A 29 -5.91 -5.88 29.20
N VAL A 30 -6.68 -6.96 29.09
CA VAL A 30 -6.26 -8.16 28.35
C VAL A 30 -5.99 -7.84 26.88
N ALA A 31 -6.88 -7.08 26.23
CA ALA A 31 -6.71 -6.66 24.84
C ALA A 31 -5.43 -5.84 24.64
N ALA A 32 -5.11 -4.92 25.55
CA ALA A 32 -3.89 -4.12 25.50
C ALA A 32 -2.63 -5.00 25.55
N PHE A 33 -2.61 -6.02 26.42
CA PHE A 33 -1.50 -6.97 26.47
C PHE A 33 -1.40 -7.83 25.20
N VAL A 34 -2.52 -8.24 24.62
CA VAL A 34 -2.54 -8.96 23.33
C VAL A 34 -1.95 -8.08 22.23
N THR A 35 -2.36 -6.81 22.14
CA THR A 35 -1.81 -5.86 21.17
C THR A 35 -0.32 -5.63 21.39
N LEU A 36 0.12 -5.45 22.63
CA LEU A 36 1.53 -5.31 22.97
C LEU A 36 2.34 -6.55 22.54
N TYR A 37 1.81 -7.74 22.83
CA TYR A 37 2.43 -8.99 22.42
C TYR A 37 2.59 -9.08 20.90
N LEU A 38 1.55 -8.72 20.14
CA LEU A 38 1.62 -8.69 18.67
C LEU A 38 2.65 -7.67 18.18
N ALA A 39 2.70 -6.48 18.77
CA ALA A 39 3.64 -5.43 18.40
C ALA A 39 5.10 -5.86 18.60
N VAL A 40 5.40 -6.58 19.69
CA VAL A 40 6.77 -7.06 19.99
C VAL A 40 7.14 -8.27 19.14
N THR A 41 6.19 -9.18 18.89
CA THR A 41 6.48 -10.44 18.19
C THR A 41 6.43 -10.33 16.66
N ARG A 42 5.74 -9.33 16.12
CA ARG A 42 5.57 -9.11 14.68
C ARG A 42 6.04 -7.70 14.31
N PRO A 43 7.37 -7.45 14.27
CA PRO A 43 7.87 -6.21 13.72
C PRO A 43 7.44 -6.09 12.27
N ASP A 44 6.75 -5.01 11.93
CA ASP A 44 6.42 -4.68 10.54
C ASP A 44 7.75 -4.42 9.79
N PRO A 45 8.07 -5.18 8.73
CA PRO A 45 9.29 -4.94 7.98
C PRO A 45 9.31 -3.50 7.47
N VAL A 46 10.33 -2.74 7.89
CA VAL A 46 10.54 -1.38 7.42
C VAL A 46 10.71 -1.44 5.90
N ILE A 47 9.78 -0.81 5.17
CA ILE A 47 9.88 -0.64 3.73
C ILE A 47 11.18 0.10 3.45
N THR A 48 12.15 -0.58 2.84
CA THR A 48 13.47 -0.02 2.54
C THR A 48 13.35 1.07 1.47
N GLU A 49 14.33 1.99 1.44
CA GLU A 49 14.42 3.06 0.43
C GLU A 49 14.30 2.53 -1.01
N ASP A 50 14.69 1.27 -1.24
CA ASP A 50 14.60 0.58 -2.52
C ASP A 50 13.15 0.47 -3.03
N TYR A 51 12.16 0.33 -2.15
CA TYR A 51 10.75 0.27 -2.56
C TYR A 51 10.24 1.63 -3.06
N TYR A 52 10.71 2.72 -2.45
CA TYR A 52 10.38 4.07 -2.89
C TYR A 52 11.09 4.40 -4.22
N ARG A 53 12.35 3.99 -4.36
CA ARG A 53 13.10 4.08 -5.62
C ARG A 53 12.44 3.29 -6.73
N GLN A 54 11.98 2.07 -6.45
CA GLN A 54 11.28 1.22 -7.42
C GLN A 54 9.99 1.89 -7.92
N GLY A 55 9.22 2.54 -7.05
CA GLY A 55 8.03 3.31 -7.46
C GLY A 55 8.35 4.54 -8.33
N ILE A 56 9.44 5.25 -8.05
CA ILE A 56 9.89 6.40 -8.86
C ILE A 56 10.43 5.93 -10.22
N GLU A 57 11.21 4.87 -10.23
CA GLU A 57 11.82 4.31 -11.45
C GLU A 57 10.75 3.79 -12.42
N ILE A 58 9.72 3.10 -11.91
CA ILE A 58 8.57 2.67 -12.72
C ILE A 58 7.89 3.85 -13.41
N ASN A 59 7.71 4.97 -12.71
CA ASN A 59 7.06 6.14 -13.30
C ASN A 59 7.94 6.80 -14.38
N LYS A 60 9.27 6.75 -14.19
CA LYS A 60 10.23 7.29 -15.14
C LYS A 60 10.30 6.44 -16.42
N THR A 61 10.36 5.11 -16.31
CA THR A 61 10.36 4.22 -17.48
C THR A 61 9.06 4.33 -18.28
N LEU A 62 7.90 4.44 -17.60
CA LEU A 62 6.61 4.63 -18.27
C LEU A 62 6.54 5.95 -19.05
N GLY A 63 7.12 7.03 -18.52
CA GLY A 63 7.21 8.33 -19.20
C GLY A 63 8.15 8.30 -20.40
N ASP A 64 9.32 7.67 -20.25
CA ASP A 64 10.31 7.51 -21.32
C ASP A 64 9.76 6.65 -22.47
N ASP A 65 9.04 5.57 -22.16
CA ASP A 65 8.39 4.70 -23.14
C ASP A 65 7.26 5.43 -23.90
N ALA A 66 6.45 6.23 -23.19
CA ALA A 66 5.40 7.04 -23.81
C ALA A 66 5.99 8.12 -24.75
N GLN A 67 7.10 8.74 -24.34
CA GLN A 67 7.82 9.71 -25.16
C GLN A 67 8.47 9.04 -26.38
N ALA A 68 9.10 7.88 -26.21
CA ALA A 68 9.66 7.09 -27.30
C ALA A 68 8.57 6.65 -28.30
N ALA A 69 7.42 6.21 -27.81
CA ALA A 69 6.26 5.86 -28.65
C ALA A 69 5.73 7.06 -29.45
N SER A 70 5.69 8.26 -28.85
CA SER A 70 5.27 9.48 -29.57
C SER A 70 6.26 9.93 -30.65
N MET A 71 7.55 9.62 -30.49
CA MET A 71 8.60 9.99 -31.44
C MET A 71 8.80 8.94 -32.53
N ALA A 72 8.31 7.70 -32.35
CA ALA A 72 8.46 6.62 -33.31
C ALA A 72 7.90 6.96 -34.72
N PRO A 73 6.70 7.56 -34.88
CA PRO A 73 6.21 7.97 -36.20
C PRO A 73 7.07 9.04 -36.86
N ALA A 74 7.58 10.00 -36.07
CA ALA A 74 8.44 11.08 -36.57
C ALA A 74 9.82 10.56 -37.01
N LEU A 75 10.39 9.61 -36.26
CA LEU A 75 11.63 8.93 -36.61
C LEU A 75 11.46 8.07 -37.87
N GLN A 76 10.36 7.32 -37.97
CA GLN A 76 10.06 6.50 -39.14
C GLN A 76 9.82 7.35 -40.40
N ALA A 77 9.14 8.50 -40.28
CA ALA A 77 8.96 9.46 -41.36
C ALA A 77 10.29 10.06 -41.85
N ARG A 78 11.20 10.41 -40.93
CA ARG A 78 12.55 10.90 -41.28
C ARG A 78 13.37 9.84 -42.03
N ASN A 79 13.31 8.58 -41.60
CA ASN A 79 14.01 7.48 -42.26
C ASN A 79 13.47 7.24 -43.69
N HIS A 80 12.15 7.31 -43.89
CA HIS A 80 11.54 7.19 -45.22
C HIS A 80 11.90 8.35 -46.18
N ALA A 81 12.14 9.57 -45.67
CA ALA A 81 12.55 10.71 -46.49
C ALA A 81 14.02 10.63 -46.97
N GLN A 82 14.88 9.87 -46.28
CA GLN A 82 16.28 9.67 -46.68
C GLN A 82 16.43 8.59 -47.76
N THR A 83 15.48 7.66 -47.90
CA THR A 83 15.40 6.75 -49.04
C THR A 83 14.69 7.44 -50.21
N GLY A 84 15.34 8.44 -50.81
CA GLY A 84 14.85 9.10 -52.01
C GLY A 84 14.95 8.17 -53.20
N PHE A 85 13.82 7.61 -53.67
CA PHE A 85 13.76 7.10 -55.03
C PHE A 85 13.77 8.29 -55.99
N VAL A 86 14.90 8.54 -56.65
CA VAL A 86 14.94 9.38 -57.84
C VAL A 86 14.63 8.46 -59.03
N PRO A 87 13.42 8.48 -59.62
CA PRO A 87 13.22 7.80 -60.88
C PRO A 87 14.15 8.45 -61.90
N SER A 88 15.11 7.68 -62.41
CA SER A 88 15.95 8.09 -63.52
C SER A 88 15.03 8.34 -64.72
N SER A 89 14.73 9.61 -64.96
CA SER A 89 14.14 10.07 -66.21
C SER A 89 15.14 9.71 -67.31
N LYS A 90 14.86 8.64 -68.05
CA LYS A 90 15.51 8.39 -69.34
C LYS A 90 15.18 9.57 -70.23
N ALA A 91 16.09 10.53 -70.29
CA ALA A 91 16.12 11.57 -71.31
C ALA A 91 16.34 10.87 -72.66
N VAL A 92 15.23 10.52 -73.31
CA VAL A 92 15.19 10.21 -74.74
C VAL A 92 15.49 11.53 -75.45
N ASN A 93 16.71 11.66 -75.96
CA ASN A 93 16.96 12.54 -77.09
C ASN A 93 17.95 11.92 -78.08
N ARG A 94 17.60 12.15 -79.35
CA ARG A 94 18.01 11.48 -80.59
C ARG A 94 19.38 11.99 -81.10
N PRO A 95 19.95 11.34 -82.13
CA PRO A 95 19.58 11.65 -83.53
C PRO A 95 18.82 10.55 -84.26
#